data_AF-A0A177LQX7-F1
#
_entry.id   AF-A0A177LQX7-F1
#
_cell.length_a   1.000
_cell.length_b   1.000
_cell.length_c   1.000
_cell.angle_alpha   90.00
_cell.angle_beta   90.00
_cell.angle_gamma   90.00
#
_symmetry.space_group_name_H-M   'P 1'
#
loop_
_entity.id
_entity.type
_entity.pdbx_description
1 polymer ?
#
loop_
_entity_poly.entity_id
_entity_poly.type
_entity_poly.pdbx_seq_one_letter_code
_entity_poly.pdbx_strand_id
1 'polypeptide(L)'
;MTFFSLTFLTSCKNYYNDTIKWADEIKIGTDIKTIKNNQPEFIEIDWNKPNKVETETRYLITKIKGNRDILAMSHYLVFINNKYQGRETQK
;
A
#
# COMPACT_ATOMS: atom_id res chain seq x y z
N MET A 1 -41.40 -19.60 -15.40
CA MET A 1 -40.00 -19.27 -15.75
C MET A 1 -39.63 -18.02 -14.97
N THR A 2 -39.11 -18.20 -13.76
CA THR A 2 -38.91 -17.12 -12.79
C THR A 2 -37.47 -16.65 -12.88
N PHE A 3 -37.24 -15.49 -13.49
CA PHE A 3 -35.92 -14.86 -13.55
C PHE A 3 -35.60 -14.24 -12.18
N PHE A 4 -34.83 -14.96 -11.36
CA PHE A 4 -34.27 -14.43 -10.12
C PHE A 4 -33.00 -13.65 -10.49
N SER A 5 -33.14 -12.33 -10.68
CA SER A 5 -32.00 -11.45 -10.93
C SER A 5 -31.29 -11.19 -9.60
N LEU A 6 -30.21 -11.92 -9.35
CA LEU A 6 -29.36 -11.77 -8.17
C LEU A 6 -28.46 -10.54 -8.38
N THR A 7 -28.92 -9.37 -7.93
CA THR A 7 -28.10 -8.16 -7.90
C THR A 7 -27.03 -8.32 -6.83
N PHE A 8 -25.83 -8.73 -7.23
CA PHE A 8 -24.63 -8.62 -6.42
C PHE A 8 -24.37 -7.15 -6.13
N LEU A 9 -24.85 -6.66 -4.98
CA LEU A 9 -24.36 -5.40 -4.39
C LEU A 9 -22.93 -5.65 -3.91
N THR A 10 -21.97 -5.67 -4.82
CA THR A 10 -20.55 -5.61 -4.46
C THR A 10 -20.30 -4.21 -3.92
N SER A 11 -20.47 -4.02 -2.60
CA SER A 11 -19.93 -2.85 -1.94
C SER A 11 -18.44 -2.81 -2.24
N CYS A 12 -17.98 -1.83 -3.02
CA CYS A 12 -16.57 -1.63 -3.29
C CYS A 12 -15.89 -1.28 -1.97
N LYS A 13 -15.30 -2.28 -1.29
CA LYS A 13 -14.54 -2.07 -0.05
C LYS A 13 -13.41 -1.08 -0.33
N ASN A 14 -13.30 -0.06 0.50
CA ASN A 14 -12.14 0.83 0.53
C ASN A 14 -11.07 0.21 1.46
N TYR A 15 -9.87 -0.04 0.92
CA TYR A 15 -8.77 -0.71 1.61
C TYR A 15 -7.74 0.26 2.23
N TYR A 16 -8.08 1.54 2.38
CA TYR A 16 -7.17 2.53 2.96
C TYR A 16 -6.70 2.14 4.37
N ASN A 17 -7.63 1.83 5.28
CA ASN A 17 -7.29 1.41 6.64
C ASN A 17 -6.58 0.05 6.67
N ASP A 18 -6.95 -0.87 5.77
CA ASP A 18 -6.25 -2.16 5.65
C ASP A 18 -4.80 -1.96 5.20
N THR A 19 -4.53 -0.96 4.34
CA THR A 19 -3.18 -0.60 3.89
C THR A 19 -2.33 -0.06 5.04
N ILE A 20 -2.90 0.83 5.86
CA ILE A 20 -2.23 1.36 7.05
C ILE A 20 -1.91 0.23 8.02
N LYS A 21 -2.91 -0.61 8.33
CA LYS A 21 -2.74 -1.74 9.24
C LYS A 21 -1.66 -2.70 8.76
N TRP A 22 -1.68 -3.07 7.48
CA TRP A 22 -0.66 -3.94 6.88
C TRP A 22 0.73 -3.34 7.05
N ALA A 23 0.93 -2.05 6.73
CA ALA A 23 2.23 -1.41 6.84
C ALA A 23 2.72 -1.30 8.31
N ASP A 24 1.81 -1.08 9.26
CA ASP A 24 2.11 -0.99 10.69
C ASP A 24 2.45 -2.38 11.30
N GLU A 25 1.98 -3.48 10.69
CA GLU A 25 2.30 -4.86 11.11
C GLU A 25 3.66 -5.35 10.59
N ILE A 26 4.26 -4.68 9.61
CA ILE A 26 5.59 -5.02 9.12
C ILE A 26 6.62 -4.68 10.19
N LYS A 27 7.38 -5.68 10.64
CA LYS A 27 8.46 -5.47 11.62
C LYS A 27 9.55 -4.56 11.06
N ILE A 28 10.00 -3.58 11.85
CA ILE A 28 11.20 -2.78 11.55
C ILE A 28 12.39 -3.72 11.32
N GLY A 29 13.20 -3.42 10.31
CA GLY A 29 14.32 -4.27 9.90
C GLY A 29 13.98 -5.33 8.86
N THR A 30 12.71 -5.51 8.51
CA THR A 30 12.31 -6.43 7.43
C THR A 30 12.96 -6.00 6.12
N ASP A 31 13.49 -6.96 5.37
CA ASP A 31 14.10 -6.69 4.08
C ASP A 31 13.04 -6.44 3.00
N ILE A 32 13.42 -5.69 1.97
CA ILE A 32 12.52 -5.32 0.88
C ILE A 32 11.95 -6.52 0.13
N LYS A 33 12.68 -7.63 -0.02
CA LYS A 33 12.21 -8.81 -0.76
C LYS A 33 11.08 -9.47 0.00
N THR A 34 11.20 -9.59 1.32
CA THR A 34 10.13 -10.11 2.18
C THR A 34 8.88 -9.23 2.09
N ILE A 35 9.01 -7.91 2.06
CA ILE A 35 7.85 -7.02 1.93
C ILE A 35 7.19 -7.15 0.55
N LYS A 36 7.99 -7.19 -0.53
CA LYS A 36 7.48 -7.41 -1.89
C LYS A 36 6.71 -8.73 -2.01
N ASN A 37 7.22 -9.80 -1.39
CA ASN A 37 6.58 -11.11 -1.41
C ASN A 37 5.27 -11.18 -0.61
N ASN A 38 5.12 -10.32 0.41
CA ASN A 38 3.93 -10.25 1.27
C ASN A 38 3.07 -9.01 0.98
N GLN A 39 3.26 -8.38 -0.19
CA GLN A 39 2.46 -7.24 -0.61
C GLN A 39 1.01 -7.70 -0.85
N PRO A 40 -0.01 -7.05 -0.24
CA PRO A 40 -1.40 -7.36 -0.50
C PRO A 40 -1.81 -7.00 -1.93
N GLU A 41 -2.69 -7.80 -2.52
CA GLU A 41 -3.20 -7.57 -3.89
C GLU A 41 -4.01 -6.26 -4.05
N PHE A 42 -4.45 -5.68 -2.94
CA PHE A 42 -5.24 -4.44 -2.94
C PHE A 42 -4.39 -3.16 -2.97
N ILE A 43 -3.05 -3.26 -2.99
CA ILE A 43 -2.16 -2.11 -3.15
C ILE A 43 -1.21 -2.28 -4.33
N GLU A 44 -0.86 -1.17 -4.97
CA GLU A 44 0.22 -1.08 -5.96
C GLU A 44 1.33 -0.17 -5.43
N ILE A 45 2.58 -0.58 -5.57
CA ILE A 45 3.76 0.14 -5.10
C ILE A 45 4.74 0.27 -6.26
N ASP A 46 5.26 1.48 -6.52
CA ASP A 46 6.31 1.68 -7.51
C ASP A 46 7.67 1.26 -6.94
N TRP A 47 8.00 -0.02 -7.12
CA TRP A 47 9.28 -0.58 -6.73
C TRP A 47 10.45 -0.21 -7.62
N ASN A 48 10.19 0.35 -8.81
CA ASN A 48 11.19 0.58 -9.84
C ASN A 48 11.71 2.01 -9.85
N LYS A 49 10.92 2.97 -9.34
CA LYS A 49 11.30 4.37 -9.22
C LYS A 49 11.24 4.85 -7.76
N PRO A 50 12.12 4.33 -6.88
CA PRO A 50 12.21 4.84 -5.52
C PRO A 50 12.71 6.29 -5.49
N ASN A 51 12.24 7.05 -4.50
CA ASN A 51 12.87 8.30 -4.11
C ASN A 51 14.03 7.98 -3.14
N LYS A 52 15.25 8.38 -3.48
CA LYS A 52 16.48 8.07 -2.73
C LYS A 52 17.16 9.33 -2.26
N VAL A 53 17.46 9.41 -0.97
CA VAL A 53 18.24 10.49 -0.36
C VAL A 53 19.24 9.84 0.60
N GLU A 54 20.53 9.97 0.29
CA GLU A 54 21.63 9.35 1.08
C GLU A 54 21.44 7.84 1.30
N THR A 55 21.16 7.44 2.54
CA THR A 55 20.93 6.05 2.97
C THR A 55 19.46 5.67 3.01
N GLU A 56 18.58 6.65 2.79
CA GLU A 56 17.14 6.50 2.82
C GLU A 56 16.60 6.24 1.41
N THR A 57 15.70 5.26 1.33
CA THR A 57 14.99 4.89 0.11
C THR A 57 13.50 4.79 0.43
N ARG A 58 12.69 5.52 -0.33
CA ARG A 58 11.23 5.57 -0.20
C ARG A 58 10.58 4.97 -1.44
N TYR A 59 9.58 4.13 -1.23
CA TYR A 59 8.77 3.55 -2.30
C TYR A 59 7.33 4.04 -2.17
N LEU A 60 6.80 4.63 -3.23
CA LEU A 60 5.45 5.20 -3.27
C LEU A 60 4.41 4.10 -3.45
N ILE A 61 3.38 4.09 -2.59
CA ILE A 61 2.13 3.36 -2.83
C ILE A 61 1.35 4.18 -3.85
N THR A 62 1.30 3.71 -5.10
CA THR A 62 0.66 4.42 -6.21
C THR A 62 -0.84 4.22 -6.26
N LYS A 63 -1.35 3.14 -5.65
CA LYS A 63 -2.77 2.84 -5.66
C LYS A 63 -3.18 2.01 -4.46
N ILE A 64 -4.37 2.30 -3.95
CA ILE A 64 -5.09 1.49 -2.97
C ILE A 64 -6.47 1.20 -3.54
N LYS A 65 -6.83 -0.08 -3.69
CA LYS A 65 -8.10 -0.51 -4.27
C LYS A 65 -9.28 0.07 -3.48
N GLY A 66 -10.25 0.60 -4.20
CA GLY A 66 -11.46 1.20 -3.62
C GLY A 66 -11.24 2.53 -2.89
N ASN A 67 -10.00 3.01 -2.78
CA ASN A 67 -9.74 4.34 -2.23
C ASN A 67 -9.91 5.40 -3.33
N ARG A 68 -10.78 6.38 -3.09
CA ARG A 68 -10.78 7.63 -3.84
C ARG A 68 -10.02 8.63 -2.98
N ASP A 69 -8.76 8.87 -3.33
CA ASP A 69 -7.91 9.77 -2.57
C ASP A 69 -8.30 11.23 -2.83
N ILE A 70 -9.33 11.69 -2.12
CA ILE A 70 -9.85 13.07 -2.21
C ILE A 70 -8.85 14.07 -1.61
N LEU A 71 -7.96 13.60 -0.73
CA LEU A 71 -7.02 14.45 0.01
C LEU A 71 -5.65 14.59 -0.68
N ALA A 72 -5.45 13.88 -1.80
CA ALA A 72 -4.20 13.83 -2.57
C ALA A 72 -2.98 13.43 -1.71
N MET A 73 -3.17 12.46 -0.82
CA MET A 73 -2.14 12.01 0.10
C MET A 73 -1.25 10.95 -0.54
N SER A 74 0.06 11.19 -0.52
CA SER A 74 1.07 10.23 -0.94
C SER A 74 1.52 9.38 0.23
N HIS A 75 1.53 8.06 0.07
CA HIS A 75 2.01 7.13 1.09
C HIS A 75 3.30 6.46 0.66
N TYR A 76 4.31 6.50 1.52
CA TYR A 76 5.62 5.93 1.24
C TYR A 76 5.97 4.84 2.22
N LEU A 77 6.60 3.77 1.75
CA LEU A 77 7.34 2.85 2.61
C LEU A 77 8.80 3.31 2.68
N VAL A 78 9.32 3.47 3.90
CA VAL A 78 10.64 4.03 4.15
C VAL A 78 11.62 2.93 4.54
N PHE A 79 12.79 2.96 3.91
CA PHE A 79 13.89 2.04 4.16
C PHE A 79 15.16 2.83 4.43
N ILE A 80 15.89 2.47 5.47
CA ILE A 80 17.25 2.97 5.74
C ILE A 80 18.19 1.78 5.65
N ASN A 81 19.25 1.90 4.85
CA ASN A 81 20.20 0.81 4.61
C ASN A 81 19.51 -0.51 4.17
N ASN A 82 18.51 -0.41 3.27
CA ASN A 82 17.68 -1.53 2.78
C ASN A 82 16.86 -2.26 3.85
N LYS A 83 16.65 -1.63 5.01
CA LYS A 83 15.87 -2.17 6.12
C LYS A 83 14.66 -1.30 6.36
N TYR A 84 13.48 -1.92 6.37
CA TYR A 84 12.22 -1.22 6.59
C TYR A 84 12.22 -0.46 7.92
N GLN A 85 11.80 0.79 7.89
CA GLN A 85 11.70 1.66 9.07
C GLN A 85 10.27 2.07 9.41
N GLY A 86 9.35 1.96 8.45
CA GLY A 86 7.96 2.35 8.65
C GLY A 86 7.35 2.94 7.39
N ARG A 87 6.22 3.62 7.57
CA ARG A 87 5.54 4.38 6.52
C ARG A 87 5.58 5.87 6.80
N GLU A 88 5.65 6.65 5.75
CA GLU A 88 5.45 8.09 5.77
C GLU A 88 4.20 8.47 4.97
N THR A 89 3.66 9.63 5.27
CA THR A 89 2.52 10.18 4.54
C THR A 89 2.75 11.65 4.31
N GLN A 90 2.58 12.08 3.06
CA GLN A 90 2.83 13.44 2.61
C GLN A 90 1.60 13.96 1.89
N LYS A 91 1.35 15.26 1.98
CA LYS A 91 0.28 15.97 1.28
C LYS A 91 0.86 16.81 0.17
#